data_AF-A0A928JYS0-F1
#
_entry.id   AF-A0A928JYS0-F1
#
_cell.length_a   1.000
_cell.length_b   1.000
_cell.length_c   1.000
_cell.angle_alpha   90.00
_cell.angle_beta   90.00
_cell.angle_gamma   90.00
#
_symmetry.space_group_name_H-M   'P 1'
#
loop_
_entity.id
_entity.type
_entity.pdbx_description
1 polymer ?
#
loop_
_entity_poly.entity_id
_entity_poly.type
_entity_poly.pdbx_seq_one_letter_code
_entity_poly.pdbx_strand_id
1 'polypeptide(L)'
;MFLQIPICRVHYSTVHKKSKVQLWGRVLGTVIPISGFANAVVSPALEFRHEGYVLGTAAQMFSIAGPVIVYGTATSVVYGLIYYLTTK
;
A
#
# COMPACT_ATOMS: atom_id res chain seq x y z
N MET A 1 -7.95 4.43 -9.15
CA MET A 1 -8.06 4.57 -10.62
C MET A 1 -8.01 3.23 -11.39
N PHE A 2 -7.59 2.11 -10.79
CA PHE A 2 -7.64 0.81 -11.48
C PHE A 2 -8.91 -0.04 -11.26
N LEU A 3 -9.93 0.45 -10.54
CA LEU A 3 -11.24 -0.23 -10.53
C LEU A 3 -12.37 0.70 -10.06
N GLN A 4 -12.96 1.42 -11.01
CA GLN A 4 -14.32 1.95 -10.90
C GLN A 4 -15.21 1.37 -12.03
N ILE A 5 -15.03 0.08 -12.35
CA ILE A 5 -15.97 -0.70 -13.16
C ILE A 5 -15.99 -2.13 -12.57
N PRO A 6 -17.13 -2.82 -12.50
CA PRO A 6 -18.07 -2.94 -11.39
C PRO A 6 -17.68 -4.05 -10.38
N ILE A 7 -17.22 -3.70 -9.17
CA ILE A 7 -16.81 -4.70 -8.16
C ILE A 7 -18.00 -5.39 -7.46
N CYS A 8 -19.20 -4.80 -7.49
CA CYS A 8 -20.39 -5.39 -6.86
C CYS A 8 -20.92 -6.68 -7.52
N ARG A 9 -20.47 -7.06 -8.72
CA ARG A 9 -20.92 -8.31 -9.40
C ARG A 9 -19.88 -9.44 -9.40
N VAL A 10 -18.63 -9.17 -9.02
CA VAL A 10 -17.53 -10.18 -9.04
C VAL A 10 -17.03 -10.55 -7.64
N HIS A 11 -17.56 -9.92 -6.59
CA HIS A 11 -17.11 -10.13 -5.21
C HIS A 11 -17.98 -11.10 -4.39
N TYR A 12 -18.58 -12.11 -5.03
CA TYR A 12 -19.18 -13.26 -4.32
C TYR A 12 -18.91 -14.64 -4.99
N SER A 13 -18.37 -14.70 -6.21
CA SER A 13 -18.13 -15.98 -6.91
C SER A 13 -16.70 -16.55 -6.79
N THR A 14 -15.84 -16.01 -5.91
CA THR A 14 -14.45 -16.50 -5.75
C THR A 14 -14.13 -17.04 -4.36
N VAL A 15 -15.13 -17.24 -3.49
CA VAL A 15 -14.94 -17.94 -2.20
C VAL A 15 -14.70 -19.46 -2.40
N HIS A 16 -14.91 -20.01 -3.61
CA HIS A 16 -14.82 -21.45 -3.88
C HIS A 16 -13.61 -21.93 -4.73
N LYS A 17 -12.71 -21.06 -5.20
CA LYS A 17 -11.57 -21.47 -6.05
C LYS A 17 -10.21 -21.10 -5.45
N LYS A 18 -9.93 -21.70 -4.30
CA LYS A 18 -8.70 -21.54 -3.51
C LYS A 18 -7.43 -22.17 -4.14
N SER A 19 -7.50 -22.79 -5.32
CA SER A 19 -6.42 -23.65 -5.84
C SER A 19 -5.43 -23.01 -6.83
N LYS A 20 -5.80 -21.98 -7.62
CA LYS A 20 -4.85 -21.35 -8.57
C LYS A 20 -4.20 -20.05 -8.09
N VAL A 21 -4.72 -19.44 -7.03
CA VAL A 21 -4.20 -18.17 -6.46
C VAL A 21 -2.97 -18.40 -5.57
N GLN A 22 -2.80 -19.61 -5.02
CA GLN A 22 -1.62 -19.99 -4.24
C GLN A 22 -0.40 -20.34 -5.11
N LEU A 23 -0.59 -20.72 -6.38
CA LEU A 23 0.49 -21.21 -7.25
C LEU A 23 1.43 -20.10 -7.75
N TRP A 24 0.98 -18.85 -7.75
CA TRP A 24 1.78 -17.64 -8.00
C TRP A 24 2.23 -16.92 -6.70
N GLY A 25 2.01 -17.54 -5.53
CA GLY A 25 2.15 -16.91 -4.22
C GLY A 25 3.55 -16.37 -3.87
N ARG A 26 4.61 -16.79 -4.59
CA ARG A 26 5.98 -16.27 -4.37
C ARG A 26 6.24 -14.91 -5.03
N VAL A 27 5.72 -14.66 -6.23
CA VAL A 27 5.94 -13.39 -6.95
C VAL A 27 4.83 -12.38 -6.64
N LEU A 28 3.61 -12.86 -6.33
CA LEU A 28 2.52 -12.01 -5.86
C LEU A 28 2.57 -11.71 -4.35
N GLY A 29 3.40 -12.39 -3.57
CA GLY A 29 3.41 -12.30 -2.10
C GLY A 29 3.66 -10.89 -1.56
N THR A 30 4.56 -10.13 -2.18
CA THR A 30 4.82 -8.71 -1.86
C THR A 30 3.98 -7.75 -2.69
N VAL A 31 3.56 -8.15 -3.90
CA VAL A 31 2.75 -7.32 -4.79
C VAL A 31 1.32 -7.13 -4.24
N ILE A 32 0.76 -8.14 -3.57
CA ILE A 32 -0.60 -8.07 -2.98
C ILE A 32 -0.67 -7.03 -1.84
N PRO A 33 0.26 -7.01 -0.85
CA PRO A 33 0.32 -5.94 0.14
C PRO A 33 0.52 -4.55 -0.45
N ILE A 34 1.41 -4.40 -1.45
CA ILE A 34 1.73 -3.09 -2.05
C ILE A 34 0.52 -2.54 -2.83
N SER A 35 -0.18 -3.40 -3.58
CA SER A 35 -1.41 -3.02 -4.29
C SER A 35 -2.60 -2.78 -3.35
N GLY A 36 -2.71 -3.54 -2.25
CA GLY A 36 -3.67 -3.29 -1.19
C GLY A 36 -3.44 -1.94 -0.49
N PHE A 37 -2.19 -1.60 -0.22
CA PHE A 37 -1.79 -0.31 0.35
C PHE A 37 -2.17 0.86 -0.58
N ALA A 38 -1.94 0.74 -1.90
CA ALA A 38 -2.35 1.77 -2.85
C ALA A 38 -3.88 2.00 -2.88
N ASN A 39 -4.69 0.94 -2.74
CA ASN A 39 -6.14 1.05 -2.65
C ASN A 39 -6.60 1.71 -1.35
N ALA A 40 -5.91 1.44 -0.24
CA ALA A 40 -6.19 2.08 1.04
C ALA A 40 -5.88 3.59 1.01
N VAL A 41 -4.83 4.02 0.29
CA VAL A 41 -4.47 5.44 0.17
C VAL A 41 -5.41 6.21 -0.78
N VAL A 42 -5.95 5.55 -1.82
CA VAL A 42 -6.83 6.22 -2.79
C VAL A 42 -8.29 6.34 -2.33
N SER A 43 -8.77 5.50 -1.43
CA SER A 43 -10.12 5.62 -0.86
C SER A 43 -10.36 6.96 -0.14
N PRO A 44 -9.51 7.39 0.82
CA PRO A 44 -9.66 8.70 1.45
C PRO A 44 -9.34 9.83 0.47
N ALA A 45 -8.55 9.56 -0.58
CA ALA A 45 -8.29 10.52 -1.63
C ALA A 45 -9.55 10.96 -2.36
N LEU A 46 -10.51 10.06 -2.56
CA LEU A 46 -11.73 10.32 -3.30
C LEU A 46 -12.80 10.97 -2.42
N GLU A 47 -12.87 10.56 -1.15
CA GLU A 47 -13.84 11.08 -0.17
C GLU A 47 -13.54 12.53 0.20
N PHE A 48 -12.28 12.84 0.52
CA PHE A 48 -11.87 14.16 1.03
C PHE A 48 -11.39 15.13 -0.06
N ARG A 49 -11.87 14.96 -1.32
CA ARG A 49 -11.61 15.93 -2.40
C ARG A 49 -12.30 17.27 -2.16
N HIS A 50 -13.41 17.27 -1.42
CA HIS A 50 -14.22 18.46 -1.16
C HIS A 50 -13.63 19.38 -0.08
N GLU A 51 -12.71 18.89 0.76
CA GLU A 51 -12.12 19.59 1.91
C GLU A 51 -10.79 20.29 1.58
N GLY A 52 -10.37 20.24 0.31
CA GLY A 52 -9.15 20.88 -0.19
C GLY A 52 -7.92 19.97 -0.15
N TYR A 53 -7.01 20.20 -1.10
CA TYR A 53 -5.87 19.33 -1.39
C TYR A 53 -4.88 19.15 -0.23
N VAL A 54 -4.68 20.20 0.58
CA VAL A 54 -3.61 20.23 1.60
C VAL A 54 -4.10 19.78 2.98
N LEU A 55 -5.26 20.28 3.43
CA LEU A 55 -5.80 19.99 4.76
C LEU A 55 -6.69 18.72 4.79
N GLY A 56 -7.42 18.43 3.70
CA GLY A 56 -8.29 17.26 3.63
C GLY A 56 -7.60 16.05 3.00
N THR A 57 -7.22 16.17 1.72
CA THR A 57 -6.81 15.01 0.92
C THR A 57 -5.39 14.52 1.25
N ALA A 58 -4.41 15.44 1.36
CA ALA A 58 -3.03 15.07 1.66
C ALA A 58 -2.83 14.56 3.09
N ALA A 59 -3.52 15.15 4.08
CA ALA A 59 -3.42 14.73 5.48
C ALA A 59 -3.83 13.27 5.70
N GLN A 60 -4.92 12.84 5.05
CA GLN A 60 -5.42 11.46 5.19
C GLN A 60 -4.54 10.43 4.45
N MET A 61 -4.05 10.77 3.25
CA MET A 61 -3.08 9.93 2.55
C MET A 61 -1.77 9.79 3.33
N PHE A 62 -1.31 10.87 3.97
CA PHE A 62 -0.07 10.86 4.75
C PHE A 62 -0.20 10.05 6.04
N SER A 63 -1.35 10.04 6.71
CA SER A 63 -1.56 9.16 7.87
C SER A 63 -1.40 7.68 7.54
N ILE A 64 -1.79 7.25 6.34
CA ILE A 64 -1.62 5.87 5.87
C ILE A 64 -0.17 5.64 5.40
N ALA A 65 0.46 6.62 4.74
CA ALA A 65 1.82 6.52 4.22
C ALA A 65 2.95 6.79 5.23
N GLY A 66 2.65 7.47 6.33
CA GLY A 66 3.59 7.85 7.37
C GLY A 66 4.39 6.67 7.92
N PRO A 67 3.75 5.55 8.33
CA PRO A 67 4.45 4.38 8.81
C PRO A 67 5.48 3.84 7.81
N VAL A 68 5.11 3.71 6.53
CA VAL A 68 5.98 3.14 5.49
C VAL A 68 7.23 4.01 5.27
N ILE A 69 7.06 5.33 5.24
CA ILE A 69 8.16 6.28 5.06
C ILE A 69 9.10 6.25 6.28
N VAL A 70 8.56 6.25 7.50
CA VAL A 70 9.35 6.26 8.73
C VAL A 70 10.15 4.96 8.88
N TYR A 71 9.50 3.80 8.73
CA TYR A 71 10.20 2.52 8.85
C TYR A 71 11.23 2.31 7.73
N GLY A 72 10.94 2.73 6.49
CA GLY A 72 11.86 2.59 5.36
C GLY A 72 13.09 3.50 5.47
N THR A 73 12.91 4.77 5.85
CA THR A 73 14.01 5.72 6.00
C THR A 73 14.86 5.43 7.23
N ALA A 74 14.23 5.11 8.37
CA ALA A 74 14.96 4.78 9.61
C ALA A 74 15.86 3.56 9.43
N THR A 75 15.34 2.47 8.83
CA THR A 75 16.14 1.27 8.56
C THR A 75 17.29 1.54 7.59
N SER A 76 17.06 2.35 6.56
CA SER A 76 18.10 2.73 5.59
C SER A 76 19.24 3.54 6.23
N VAL A 77 18.92 4.52 7.09
CA VAL A 77 19.91 5.33 7.80
C VAL A 77 20.70 4.49 8.81
N VAL A 78 20.01 3.65 9.59
CA VAL A 78 20.65 2.77 10.57
C VAL A 78 21.61 1.78 9.88
N TYR A 79 21.19 1.16 8.78
CA TYR A 79 22.03 0.22 8.04
C TYR A 79 23.25 0.93 7.41
N GLY A 80 23.05 2.14 6.87
CA GLY A 80 24.15 2.96 6.35
C GLY A 80 25.17 3.36 7.42
N LEU A 81 24.71 3.67 8.63
CA LEU A 81 25.58 4.04 9.75
C LEU A 81 26.41 2.84 10.25
N ILE A 82 25.78 1.66 10.37
CA ILE A 82 26.47 0.43 10.77
C ILE A 82 27.57 0.05 9.77
N TYR A 83 27.27 0.14 8.46
CA TYR A 83 28.24 -0.17 7.42
C TYR A 83 29.41 0.82 7.43
N TYR A 84 29.13 2.11 7.61
CA TYR A 84 30.16 3.14 7.67
C TYR A 84 31.09 2.98 8.88
N LEU A 85 30.58 2.58 10.05
CA LEU A 85 31.38 2.37 11.26
C LEU A 85 32.15 1.04 11.27
N THR A 86 31.64 0.01 10.61
CA THR A 86 32.30 -1.31 10.57
C THR A 86 33.34 -1.41 9.45
N THR A 87 33.13 -0.69 8.33
CA THR A 87 34.04 -0.75 7.17
C THR A 87 35.14 0.31 7.21
N LYS A 88 35.02 1.31 8.07
CA LYS A 88 36.11 2.23 8.43
C LYS A 88 36.98 1.60 9.51
#